data_AF-A0A975IX92-F1
#
_entry.id   AF-A0A975IX92-F1
#
_cell.length_a   1.000
_cell.length_b   1.000
_cell.length_c   1.000
_cell.angle_alpha   90.00
_cell.angle_beta   90.00
_cell.angle_gamma   90.00
#
_symmetry.space_group_name_H-M   'P 1'
#
loop_
_entity.id
_entity.type
_entity.pdbx_description
1 polymer ?
#
loop_
_entity_poly.entity_id
_entity_poly.type
_entity_poly.pdbx_seq_one_letter_code
_entity_poly.pdbx_strand_id
1 'polypeptide(L)'
;MPNPLRRPLWAALAGLCLLVAPALASAGTLKWRPPTLYNPVVINIAAGNFMASPMNHPDCILNWPKTKHVGRVQIFNCHNVVSIGGYNTVPPTYLSNGTVDKSNSPASRILEVSGATGVVHIEGLLGDASGGAMSDGLVFNSPAATIQIENVRIDGIYGYSDQFHADCLQPFGGVKALRIYNFTCRTGYQGMSIWPVSTSPVGWTADIERTNIVSIGPIIWGTHNDGGYLYWPCRDTACTNMALTSFYSVYLQPRSGASFASTVYSTSSGVLVSTPLVTTSTITFPGLRVVGGVNYGAPPGGDFVPAGVAGVSYVSPGYQ
;
A
#
# COMPACT_ATOMS: atom_id res chain seq x y z
N MET A 1 45.84 -46.32 -51.04
CA MET A 1 46.29 -46.45 -49.64
C MET A 1 46.12 -45.09 -48.96
N PRO A 2 45.71 -45.06 -47.69
CA PRO A 2 44.70 -44.12 -47.17
C PRO A 2 45.30 -42.79 -46.72
N ASN A 3 44.47 -41.73 -46.69
CA ASN A 3 44.66 -40.66 -45.71
C ASN A 3 43.28 -40.13 -45.25
N PRO A 4 42.95 -40.22 -43.96
CA PRO A 4 41.60 -39.96 -43.46
C PRO A 4 41.33 -38.48 -43.26
N LEU A 5 40.09 -38.10 -43.59
CA LEU A 5 39.49 -36.78 -43.38
C LEU A 5 39.53 -36.38 -41.90
N ARG A 6 40.22 -35.27 -41.61
CA ARG A 6 40.15 -34.57 -40.32
C ARG A 6 38.83 -33.82 -40.22
N ARG A 7 37.98 -34.21 -39.27
CA ARG A 7 36.81 -33.43 -38.83
C ARG A 7 37.28 -32.32 -37.89
N PRO A 8 36.79 -31.07 -38.01
CA PRO A 8 37.04 -30.05 -37.00
C PRO A 8 36.13 -30.30 -35.79
N LEU A 9 36.76 -30.40 -34.61
CA LEU A 9 36.09 -30.33 -33.31
C LEU A 9 35.63 -28.88 -33.10
N TRP A 10 34.32 -28.67 -33.12
CA TRP A 10 33.71 -27.44 -32.62
C TRP A 10 33.72 -27.52 -31.09
N ALA A 11 34.60 -26.75 -30.45
CA ALA A 11 34.58 -26.55 -29.01
C ALA A 11 33.38 -25.66 -28.66
N ALA A 12 32.40 -26.23 -27.96
CA ALA A 12 31.31 -25.47 -27.36
C ALA A 12 31.87 -24.66 -26.18
N LEU A 13 32.01 -23.34 -26.39
CA LEU A 13 32.20 -22.37 -25.31
C LEU A 13 30.89 -22.29 -24.52
N ALA A 14 30.81 -23.05 -23.42
CA ALA A 14 29.81 -22.84 -22.39
C ALA A 14 30.12 -21.51 -21.69
N GLY A 15 29.52 -20.44 -22.19
CA GLY A 15 29.55 -19.13 -21.53
C GLY A 15 28.84 -19.24 -20.18
N LEU A 16 29.62 -19.23 -19.11
CA LEU A 16 29.13 -19.10 -17.75
C LEU A 16 28.53 -17.69 -17.59
N CYS A 17 27.23 -17.57 -17.87
CA CYS A 17 26.48 -16.34 -17.62
C CYS A 17 26.27 -16.24 -16.10
N LEU A 18 27.24 -15.63 -15.41
CA LEU A 18 27.06 -15.21 -14.02
C LEU A 18 25.94 -14.18 -13.99
N LEU A 19 24.74 -14.62 -13.62
CA LEU A 19 23.68 -13.74 -13.15
C LEU A 19 24.20 -13.02 -11.91
N VAL A 20 24.76 -11.83 -12.12
CA VAL A 20 25.00 -10.89 -11.03
C VAL A 20 23.62 -10.48 -10.55
N ALA A 21 23.17 -11.09 -9.44
CA ALA A 21 21.99 -10.62 -8.76
C ALA A 21 22.20 -9.12 -8.48
N PRO A 22 21.27 -8.23 -8.89
CA PRO A 22 21.43 -6.82 -8.59
C PRO A 22 21.59 -6.69 -7.08
N ALA A 23 22.69 -6.06 -6.66
CA ALA A 23 22.88 -5.71 -5.26
C ALA A 23 21.63 -4.94 -4.85
N LEU A 24 20.84 -5.50 -3.92
CA LEU A 24 19.70 -4.80 -3.33
C LEU A 24 20.24 -3.46 -2.84
N ALA A 25 19.86 -2.38 -3.49
CA ALA A 25 20.25 -1.05 -3.08
C ALA A 25 19.90 -0.96 -1.59
N SER A 26 20.92 -0.75 -0.74
CA SER A 26 20.72 -0.57 0.68
C SER A 26 19.70 0.54 0.84
N ALA A 27 18.48 0.18 1.26
CA ALA A 27 17.45 1.16 1.56
C ALA A 27 18.06 2.06 2.63
N GLY A 28 18.24 3.35 2.30
CA GLY A 28 18.75 4.33 3.25
C GLY A 28 17.95 4.28 4.56
N THR A 29 18.54 4.81 5.63
CA THR A 29 17.88 4.89 6.93
C THR A 29 16.47 5.49 6.83
N LEU A 30 15.57 4.95 7.64
CA LEU A 30 14.18 5.36 7.73
C LEU A 30 14.01 6.70 8.46
N LYS A 31 12.87 7.35 8.24
CA LYS A 31 12.61 8.71 8.70
C LYS A 31 12.07 8.73 10.12
N TRP A 32 11.23 7.77 10.50
CA TRP A 32 10.60 7.77 11.82
C TRP A 32 10.93 6.52 12.64
N ARG A 33 11.41 6.73 13.86
CA ARG A 33 11.56 5.63 14.82
C ARG A 33 10.18 5.15 15.29
N PRO A 34 10.00 3.85 15.59
CA PRO A 34 8.85 3.37 16.34
C PRO A 34 8.69 4.17 17.65
N PRO A 35 7.46 4.36 18.14
CA PRO A 35 7.23 4.98 19.44
C PRO A 35 7.91 4.17 20.56
N THR A 36 8.30 4.84 21.64
CA THR A 36 8.65 4.14 22.88
C THR A 36 7.40 3.49 23.45
N LEU A 37 7.46 2.20 23.76
CA LEU A 37 6.35 1.44 24.29
C LEU A 37 6.44 1.30 25.81
N TYR A 38 5.31 1.35 26.49
CA TYR A 38 5.18 1.15 27.93
C TYR A 38 4.42 -0.15 28.23
N ASN A 39 5.11 -1.13 28.81
CA ASN A 39 4.57 -2.46 29.13
C ASN A 39 3.75 -3.08 27.97
N PRO A 40 4.35 -3.23 26.78
CA PRO A 40 3.59 -3.66 25.61
C PRO A 40 3.09 -5.09 25.72
N VAL A 41 1.91 -5.34 25.15
CA VAL A 41 1.39 -6.67 24.89
C VAL A 41 1.94 -7.14 23.54
N VAL A 42 2.56 -8.32 23.53
CA VAL A 42 2.96 -8.98 22.29
C VAL A 42 1.77 -9.77 21.73
N ILE A 43 1.32 -9.39 20.55
CA ILE A 43 0.24 -10.05 19.82
C ILE A 43 0.88 -11.00 18.80
N ASN A 44 0.87 -12.30 19.12
CA ASN A 44 1.31 -13.34 18.18
C ASN A 44 0.20 -13.58 17.16
N ILE A 45 0.47 -13.25 15.89
CA ILE A 45 -0.50 -13.44 14.81
C ILE A 45 -0.61 -14.94 14.52
N ALA A 46 -1.72 -15.55 14.94
CA ALA A 46 -1.99 -16.96 14.71
C ALA A 46 -2.37 -17.22 13.25
N ALA A 47 -2.28 -18.47 12.80
CA ALA A 47 -2.65 -18.86 11.44
C ALA A 47 -4.14 -18.63 11.14
N GLY A 48 -4.46 -18.37 9.87
CA GLY A 48 -5.82 -18.16 9.42
C GLY A 48 -6.29 -16.73 9.66
N ASN A 49 -7.61 -16.54 9.71
CA ASN A 49 -8.18 -15.24 10.03
C ASN A 49 -7.90 -14.88 11.49
N PHE A 50 -7.22 -13.76 11.72
CA PHE A 50 -6.77 -13.33 13.03
C PHE A 50 -7.37 -11.99 13.41
N MET A 51 -7.87 -11.92 14.65
CA MET A 51 -8.37 -10.69 15.26
C MET A 51 -7.88 -10.61 16.70
N ALA A 52 -7.39 -9.43 17.10
CA ALA A 52 -7.03 -9.15 18.47
C ALA A 52 -7.63 -7.80 18.92
N SER A 53 -8.19 -7.78 20.12
CA SER A 53 -8.67 -6.57 20.78
C SER A 53 -8.26 -6.58 22.26
N PRO A 54 -7.02 -6.17 22.58
CA PRO A 54 -6.58 -6.07 23.96
C PRO A 54 -7.44 -5.09 24.77
N MET A 55 -7.65 -5.41 26.05
CA MET A 55 -8.41 -4.53 26.95
C MET A 55 -7.55 -3.34 27.39
N ASN A 56 -8.19 -2.18 27.62
CA ASN A 56 -7.60 -0.98 28.20
C ASN A 56 -6.55 -0.24 27.35
N HIS A 57 -6.58 -0.37 26.03
CA HIS A 57 -5.68 0.36 25.11
C HIS A 57 -4.18 0.23 25.48
N PRO A 58 -3.63 -0.99 25.60
CA PRO A 58 -2.20 -1.15 25.87
C PRO A 58 -1.39 -0.80 24.62
N ASP A 59 -0.09 -0.61 24.81
CA ASP A 59 0.84 -0.64 23.69
C ASP A 59 0.96 -2.06 23.14
N CYS A 60 1.05 -2.19 21.82
CA CYS A 60 0.99 -3.48 21.13
C CYS A 60 2.20 -3.68 20.22
N ILE A 61 2.80 -4.87 20.28
CA ILE A 61 3.79 -5.34 19.32
C ILE A 61 3.16 -6.47 18.52
N LEU A 62 3.08 -6.33 17.19
CA LEU A 62 2.62 -7.40 16.32
C LEU A 62 3.80 -8.33 15.99
N ASN A 63 3.70 -9.58 16.44
CA ASN A 63 4.67 -10.62 16.12
C ASN A 63 4.13 -11.50 14.99
N TRP A 64 4.59 -11.23 13.77
CA TRP A 64 4.24 -12.00 12.58
C TRP A 64 4.92 -13.38 12.57
N PRO A 65 4.28 -14.40 11.95
CA PRO A 65 4.96 -15.64 11.65
C PRO A 65 6.22 -15.40 10.81
N LYS A 66 7.22 -16.28 10.96
CA LYS A 66 8.45 -16.27 10.13
C LYS A 66 8.23 -16.83 8.72
N THR A 67 6.98 -17.14 8.39
CA THR A 67 6.50 -17.61 7.09
C THR A 67 5.37 -16.70 6.62
N LYS A 68 4.98 -16.84 5.34
CA LYS A 68 3.77 -16.16 4.83
C LYS A 68 2.57 -16.50 5.71
N HIS A 69 1.93 -15.48 6.27
CA HIS A 69 0.63 -15.59 6.89
C HIS A 69 -0.46 -15.66 5.81
N VAL A 70 -1.45 -16.53 6.02
CA VAL A 70 -2.61 -16.67 5.12
C VAL A 70 -3.87 -16.43 5.94
N GLY A 71 -4.50 -15.28 5.71
CA GLY A 71 -5.71 -14.86 6.41
C GLY A 71 -5.73 -13.36 6.66
N ARG A 72 -6.90 -12.84 7.05
CA ARG A 72 -7.01 -11.44 7.46
C ARG A 72 -6.34 -11.20 8.81
N VAL A 73 -5.85 -9.98 9.02
CA VAL A 73 -5.30 -9.54 10.31
C VAL A 73 -5.95 -8.23 10.71
N GLN A 74 -6.64 -8.25 11.86
CA GLN A 74 -7.35 -7.08 12.38
C GLN A 74 -6.96 -6.82 13.84
N ILE A 75 -6.49 -5.61 14.12
CA ILE A 75 -6.01 -5.20 15.43
C ILE A 75 -6.87 -4.04 15.92
N PHE A 76 -7.41 -4.19 17.13
CA PHE A 76 -8.33 -3.23 17.72
C PHE A 76 -7.81 -2.74 19.07
N ASN A 77 -8.13 -1.49 19.42
CA ASN A 77 -8.03 -0.96 20.78
C ASN A 77 -6.62 -1.06 21.40
N CYS A 78 -5.58 -0.73 20.65
CA CYS A 78 -4.24 -0.47 21.20
C CYS A 78 -4.03 1.04 21.43
N HIS A 79 -3.08 1.45 22.25
CA HIS A 79 -2.61 2.84 22.26
C HIS A 79 -1.59 3.03 21.12
N ASN A 80 -0.37 2.54 21.28
CA ASN A 80 0.59 2.39 20.18
C ASN A 80 0.51 0.98 19.54
N VAL A 81 0.83 0.87 18.26
CA VAL A 81 1.00 -0.40 17.55
C VAL A 81 2.33 -0.37 16.82
N VAL A 82 3.19 -1.37 17.05
CA VAL A 82 4.45 -1.54 16.32
C VAL A 82 4.41 -2.87 15.58
N SER A 83 4.59 -2.81 14.26
CA SER A 83 4.69 -3.96 13.36
C SER A 83 5.93 -3.79 12.50
N ILE A 84 6.95 -4.61 12.73
CA ILE A 84 8.19 -4.60 11.93
C ILE A 84 8.36 -5.95 11.23
N GLY A 85 8.42 -5.90 9.90
CA GLY A 85 8.39 -7.07 9.04
C GLY A 85 7.00 -7.73 8.98
N GLY A 86 6.96 -8.87 8.31
CA GLY A 86 5.75 -9.67 8.12
C GLY A 86 5.38 -9.81 6.65
N TYR A 87 4.74 -10.93 6.33
CA TYR A 87 4.19 -11.18 5.01
C TYR A 87 2.79 -11.75 5.17
N ASN A 88 1.79 -11.07 4.61
CA ASN A 88 0.41 -11.53 4.62
C ASN A 88 -0.17 -11.67 3.20
N THR A 89 -1.06 -12.64 3.04
CA THR A 89 -2.01 -12.72 1.93
C THR A 89 -3.39 -13.11 2.42
N VAL A 90 -4.43 -12.63 1.75
CA VAL A 90 -5.82 -12.95 2.09
C VAL A 90 -6.33 -14.05 1.15
N PRO A 91 -6.85 -15.18 1.68
CA PRO A 91 -7.50 -16.20 0.87
C PRO A 91 -8.94 -15.80 0.54
N PRO A 92 -9.49 -16.22 -0.63
CA PRO A 92 -10.87 -15.96 -0.97
C PRO A 92 -11.79 -16.58 0.08
N THR A 93 -12.82 -15.86 0.44
CA THR A 93 -13.95 -16.43 1.17
C THR A 93 -14.88 -17.08 0.15
N TYR A 94 -15.44 -18.26 0.44
CA TYR A 94 -16.39 -18.93 -0.44
C TYR A 94 -17.75 -19.02 0.25
N LEU A 95 -18.82 -18.72 -0.50
CA LEU A 95 -20.19 -18.95 -0.10
C LEU A 95 -20.49 -20.46 -0.08
N SER A 96 -21.58 -20.86 0.60
CA SER A 96 -22.00 -22.27 0.70
C SER A 96 -22.28 -22.94 -0.64
N ASN A 97 -22.56 -22.14 -1.69
CA ASN A 97 -22.73 -22.61 -3.07
C ASN A 97 -21.41 -22.77 -3.85
N GLY A 98 -20.25 -22.62 -3.19
CA GLY A 98 -18.93 -22.76 -3.79
C GLY A 98 -18.45 -21.55 -4.61
N THR A 99 -19.22 -20.47 -4.69
CA THR A 99 -18.78 -19.23 -5.35
C THR A 99 -17.95 -18.36 -4.41
N VAL A 100 -17.02 -17.57 -4.95
CA VAL A 100 -16.27 -16.59 -4.14
C VAL A 100 -17.26 -15.58 -3.56
N ASP A 101 -17.20 -15.42 -2.24
CA ASP A 101 -17.90 -14.35 -1.55
C ASP A 101 -17.29 -13.01 -1.97
N LYS A 102 -18.07 -12.32 -2.78
CA LYS A 102 -17.79 -10.99 -3.32
C LYS A 102 -18.41 -9.88 -2.48
N SER A 103 -19.15 -10.22 -1.41
CA SER A 103 -19.71 -9.21 -0.53
C SER A 103 -18.57 -8.44 0.13
N ASN A 104 -18.74 -7.12 0.29
CA ASN A 104 -17.80 -6.18 0.92
C ASN A 104 -17.66 -6.46 2.42
N SER A 105 -17.30 -7.68 2.77
CA SER A 105 -17.06 -8.10 4.13
C SER A 105 -15.79 -7.40 4.62
N PRO A 106 -15.74 -6.89 5.86
CA PRO A 106 -14.48 -6.44 6.47
C PRO A 106 -13.39 -7.52 6.46
N ALA A 107 -13.73 -8.75 6.04
CA ALA A 107 -12.89 -9.92 5.93
C ALA A 107 -11.71 -9.86 4.94
N SER A 108 -11.62 -8.87 4.04
CA SER A 108 -10.58 -8.89 2.99
C SER A 108 -9.60 -7.72 3.03
N ARG A 109 -8.79 -7.66 4.10
CA ARG A 109 -7.77 -6.63 4.32
C ARG A 109 -6.44 -7.28 4.67
N ILE A 110 -5.34 -6.84 4.07
CA ILE A 110 -3.99 -7.31 4.43
C ILE A 110 -3.72 -6.99 5.91
N LEU A 111 -4.00 -5.77 6.34
CA LEU A 111 -3.92 -5.37 7.75
C LEU A 111 -4.92 -4.26 8.02
N GLU A 112 -5.72 -4.45 9.06
CA GLU A 112 -6.56 -3.40 9.64
C GLU A 112 -6.09 -3.04 11.05
N VAL A 113 -5.99 -1.74 11.33
CA VAL A 113 -5.81 -1.22 12.68
C VAL A 113 -6.88 -0.18 13.01
N SER A 114 -7.65 -0.47 14.05
CA SER A 114 -8.84 0.29 14.43
C SER A 114 -8.83 0.64 15.92
N GLY A 115 -9.33 1.83 16.28
CA GLY A 115 -9.37 2.31 17.67
C GLY A 115 -8.00 2.59 18.30
N ALA A 116 -6.94 2.75 17.49
CA ALA A 116 -5.65 3.18 18.00
C ALA A 116 -5.69 4.65 18.43
N THR A 117 -4.92 5.02 19.46
CA THR A 117 -4.92 6.38 20.02
C THR A 117 -3.54 7.06 20.05
N GLY A 118 -2.46 6.30 19.92
CA GLY A 118 -1.07 6.78 19.89
C GLY A 118 -0.48 6.79 18.48
N VAL A 119 0.62 6.06 18.29
CA VAL A 119 1.27 5.87 16.99
C VAL A 119 1.10 4.43 16.52
N VAL A 120 0.62 4.25 15.29
CA VAL A 120 0.65 2.97 14.57
C VAL A 120 1.83 3.02 13.61
N HIS A 121 2.90 2.30 13.95
CA HIS A 121 4.13 2.20 13.17
C HIS A 121 4.17 0.84 12.46
N ILE A 122 4.15 0.88 11.12
CA ILE A 122 4.22 -0.30 10.26
C ILE A 122 5.45 -0.16 9.37
N GLU A 123 6.36 -1.12 9.51
CA GLU A 123 7.63 -1.13 8.82
C GLU A 123 7.84 -2.47 8.11
N GLY A 124 8.30 -2.47 6.86
CA GLY A 124 8.80 -3.69 6.22
C GLY A 124 7.76 -4.77 5.93
N LEU A 125 6.47 -4.44 5.98
CA LEU A 125 5.37 -5.36 5.70
C LEU A 125 5.25 -5.61 4.20
N LEU A 126 5.10 -6.90 3.83
CA LEU A 126 4.66 -7.33 2.50
C LEU A 126 3.20 -7.80 2.57
N GLY A 127 2.33 -7.23 1.75
CA GLY A 127 0.99 -7.73 1.49
C GLY A 127 0.83 -8.13 0.03
N ASP A 128 0.12 -9.22 -0.27
CA ASP A 128 -0.24 -9.53 -1.65
C ASP A 128 -1.59 -10.26 -1.81
N ALA A 129 -2.02 -10.45 -3.05
CA ALA A 129 -3.19 -11.23 -3.42
C ALA A 129 -2.87 -12.66 -3.90
N SER A 130 -1.73 -13.24 -3.50
CA SER A 130 -1.38 -14.63 -3.85
C SER A 130 -2.35 -15.67 -3.29
N GLY A 131 -3.13 -15.29 -2.26
CA GLY A 131 -4.23 -16.07 -1.73
C GLY A 131 -5.44 -16.13 -2.66
N GLY A 132 -5.60 -15.19 -3.60
CA GLY A 132 -6.71 -15.14 -4.55
C GLY A 132 -7.98 -14.43 -4.06
N ALA A 133 -7.90 -13.68 -2.95
CA ALA A 133 -8.97 -12.79 -2.54
C ALA A 133 -8.87 -11.43 -3.23
N MET A 134 -10.03 -10.85 -3.52
CA MET A 134 -10.14 -9.40 -3.65
C MET A 134 -9.90 -8.80 -2.27
N SER A 135 -9.04 -7.80 -2.16
CA SER A 135 -8.68 -7.25 -0.85
C SER A 135 -8.13 -5.84 -0.95
N ASP A 136 -8.36 -5.05 0.10
CA ASP A 136 -7.59 -3.84 0.35
C ASP A 136 -6.25 -4.20 1.01
N GLY A 137 -5.26 -3.34 0.83
CA GLY A 137 -3.99 -3.38 1.53
C GLY A 137 -4.17 -2.99 3.00
N LEU A 138 -3.87 -1.73 3.30
CA LEU A 138 -3.87 -1.23 4.67
C LEU A 138 -5.14 -0.42 4.96
N VAL A 139 -5.82 -0.74 6.05
CA VAL A 139 -7.03 -0.03 6.47
C VAL A 139 -6.89 0.51 7.88
N PHE A 140 -7.27 1.78 8.07
CA PHE A 140 -7.20 2.45 9.37
C PHE A 140 -8.52 3.11 9.75
N ASN A 141 -8.97 2.84 10.98
CA ASN A 141 -10.08 3.54 11.62
C ASN A 141 -9.62 3.95 13.02
N SER A 142 -8.74 4.94 13.09
CA SER A 142 -8.04 5.32 14.30
C SER A 142 -7.90 6.85 14.35
N PRO A 143 -9.00 7.61 14.49
CA PRO A 143 -9.00 9.06 14.34
C PRO A 143 -8.10 9.79 15.35
N ALA A 144 -7.78 9.17 16.48
CA ALA A 144 -6.84 9.71 17.46
C ALA A 144 -5.36 9.40 17.16
N ALA A 145 -5.07 8.44 16.27
CA ALA A 145 -3.71 7.94 16.04
C ALA A 145 -2.97 8.63 14.90
N THR A 146 -1.65 8.73 15.06
CA THR A 146 -0.73 8.97 13.93
C THR A 146 -0.37 7.64 13.29
N ILE A 147 -0.52 7.52 11.98
CA ILE A 147 -0.10 6.33 11.23
C ILE A 147 1.25 6.62 10.55
N GLN A 148 2.24 5.76 10.79
CA GLN A 148 3.56 5.77 10.17
C GLN A 148 3.74 4.48 9.36
N ILE A 149 4.02 4.62 8.07
CA ILE A 149 4.20 3.52 7.13
C ILE A 149 5.56 3.68 6.47
N GLU A 150 6.45 2.71 6.68
CA GLU A 150 7.82 2.78 6.17
C GLU A 150 8.30 1.47 5.52
N ASN A 151 8.94 1.53 4.36
CA ASN A 151 9.41 0.34 3.63
C ASN A 151 8.32 -0.74 3.42
N VAL A 152 7.08 -0.34 3.17
CA VAL A 152 5.97 -1.27 2.97
C VAL A 152 5.71 -1.51 1.49
N ARG A 153 5.43 -2.78 1.15
CA ARG A 153 5.03 -3.21 -0.20
C ARG A 153 3.67 -3.89 -0.17
N ILE A 154 2.75 -3.42 -1.00
CA ILE A 154 1.47 -4.09 -1.27
C ILE A 154 1.43 -4.47 -2.74
N ASP A 155 1.34 -5.75 -3.07
CA ASP A 155 1.60 -6.23 -4.43
C ASP A 155 0.43 -7.05 -4.98
N GLY A 156 -0.05 -6.69 -6.16
CA GLY A 156 -0.99 -7.55 -6.88
C GLY A 156 -2.44 -7.51 -6.37
N ILE A 157 -2.80 -6.59 -5.46
CA ILE A 157 -4.18 -6.52 -4.96
C ILE A 157 -5.14 -6.13 -6.09
N TYR A 158 -6.34 -6.69 -6.10
CA TYR A 158 -7.34 -6.44 -7.14
C TYR A 158 -8.75 -6.43 -6.57
N GLY A 159 -9.64 -5.74 -7.27
CA GLY A 159 -10.98 -5.39 -6.82
C GLY A 159 -11.87 -4.92 -7.97
N TYR A 160 -13.09 -4.51 -7.64
CA TYR A 160 -14.16 -4.10 -8.55
C TYR A 160 -14.83 -2.83 -8.03
N SER A 161 -15.45 -2.06 -8.93
CA SER A 161 -16.11 -0.80 -8.57
C SER A 161 -17.37 -0.95 -7.71
N ASP A 162 -18.00 -2.13 -7.70
CA ASP A 162 -19.22 -2.43 -6.95
C ASP A 162 -18.99 -3.28 -5.69
N GLN A 163 -17.73 -3.60 -5.38
CA GLN A 163 -17.33 -4.52 -4.31
C GLN A 163 -16.10 -4.00 -3.56
N PHE A 164 -15.04 -4.81 -3.42
CA PHE A 164 -13.77 -4.37 -2.85
C PHE A 164 -13.01 -3.50 -3.81
N HIS A 165 -12.49 -2.38 -3.33
CA HIS A 165 -11.80 -1.42 -4.17
C HIS A 165 -10.31 -1.70 -4.35
N ALA A 166 -9.76 -2.66 -3.62
CA ALA A 166 -8.32 -2.91 -3.64
C ALA A 166 -7.51 -1.66 -3.37
N ASP A 167 -7.93 -0.88 -2.38
CA ASP A 167 -7.20 0.28 -1.92
C ASP A 167 -5.83 -0.16 -1.39
N CYS A 168 -4.75 0.41 -1.91
CA CYS A 168 -3.43 0.25 -1.30
C CYS A 168 -3.44 0.68 0.17
N LEU A 169 -4.14 1.78 0.44
CA LEU A 169 -4.29 2.40 1.74
C LEU A 169 -5.62 3.13 1.84
N GLN A 170 -6.38 2.83 2.91
CA GLN A 170 -7.66 3.46 3.20
C GLN A 170 -7.76 3.84 4.70
N PRO A 171 -7.53 5.11 5.09
CA PRO A 171 -7.89 5.61 6.41
C PRO A 171 -9.42 5.77 6.59
N PHE A 172 -10.17 4.69 6.38
CA PHE A 172 -11.64 4.64 6.33
C PHE A 172 -12.36 5.33 7.49
N GLY A 173 -11.85 5.20 8.71
CA GLY A 173 -12.46 5.80 9.91
C GLY A 173 -11.75 7.07 10.38
N GLY A 174 -10.82 7.58 9.57
CA GLY A 174 -10.00 8.73 9.89
C GLY A 174 -8.76 8.38 10.70
N VAL A 175 -7.83 9.33 10.68
CA VAL A 175 -6.54 9.31 11.39
C VAL A 175 -6.19 10.73 11.83
N LYS A 176 -5.39 10.88 12.88
CA LYS A 176 -4.88 12.19 13.32
C LYS A 176 -3.82 12.74 12.38
N ALA A 177 -2.96 11.85 11.87
CA ALA A 177 -1.95 12.17 10.88
C ALA A 177 -1.57 10.89 10.11
N LEU A 178 -1.20 11.05 8.85
CA LEU A 178 -0.66 10.01 7.99
C LEU A 178 0.77 10.37 7.60
N ARG A 179 1.70 9.44 7.74
CA ARG A 179 3.13 9.59 7.43
C ARG A 179 3.58 8.37 6.63
N ILE A 180 4.03 8.58 5.40
CA ILE A 180 4.44 7.51 4.49
C ILE A 180 5.83 7.83 3.95
N TYR A 181 6.73 6.87 4.03
CA TYR A 181 8.08 6.98 3.50
C TYR A 181 8.55 5.63 2.94
N ASN A 182 8.98 5.58 1.69
CA ASN A 182 9.26 4.31 0.97
C ASN A 182 8.04 3.38 0.95
N PHE A 183 7.10 3.66 0.07
CA PHE A 183 5.93 2.81 -0.15
C PHE A 183 5.84 2.40 -1.62
N THR A 184 5.56 1.12 -1.85
CA THR A 184 5.26 0.62 -3.19
C THR A 184 3.95 -0.14 -3.15
N CYS A 185 3.04 0.21 -4.07
CA CYS A 185 1.80 -0.53 -4.25
C CYS A 185 1.52 -0.87 -5.71
N ARG A 186 1.01 -2.08 -5.95
CA ARG A 186 0.39 -2.49 -7.23
C ARG A 186 -1.06 -2.88 -6.98
N THR A 187 -1.99 -2.16 -7.61
CA THR A 187 -3.44 -2.30 -7.38
C THR A 187 -4.24 -2.39 -8.68
N GLY A 188 -5.24 -3.26 -8.71
CA GLY A 188 -6.17 -3.41 -9.82
C GLY A 188 -7.26 -2.34 -9.89
N TYR A 189 -7.43 -1.49 -8.87
CA TYR A 189 -8.50 -0.50 -8.87
C TYR A 189 -8.12 0.82 -8.19
N GLN A 190 -8.07 0.91 -6.85
CA GLN A 190 -7.77 2.17 -6.15
C GLN A 190 -6.39 2.18 -5.46
N GLY A 191 -5.76 3.35 -5.44
CA GLY A 191 -4.48 3.55 -4.75
C GLY A 191 -4.69 4.00 -3.32
N MET A 192 -4.64 5.31 -3.11
CA MET A 192 -4.79 5.94 -1.80
C MET A 192 -6.11 6.70 -1.69
N SER A 193 -6.95 6.22 -0.80
CA SER A 193 -8.28 6.74 -0.53
C SER A 193 -8.27 7.56 0.76
N ILE A 194 -7.68 8.76 0.69
CA ILE A 194 -7.32 9.57 1.88
C ILE A 194 -8.31 10.71 2.17
N TRP A 195 -9.55 10.62 1.71
CA TRP A 195 -10.52 11.64 2.02
C TRP A 195 -10.93 11.60 3.50
N PRO A 196 -11.22 12.75 4.11
CA PRO A 196 -11.82 12.82 5.43
C PRO A 196 -13.16 12.06 5.43
N VAL A 197 -13.35 11.20 6.43
CA VAL A 197 -14.68 10.73 6.81
C VAL A 197 -15.19 11.56 7.97
N SER A 198 -16.47 11.42 8.32
CA SER A 198 -17.10 12.20 9.39
C SER A 198 -16.41 12.09 10.76
N THR A 199 -15.59 11.06 10.95
CA THR A 199 -14.81 10.80 12.17
C THR A 199 -13.37 11.31 12.10
N SER A 200 -12.88 11.77 10.95
CA SER A 200 -11.53 12.34 10.84
C SER A 200 -11.45 13.66 11.63
N PRO A 201 -10.39 13.89 12.43
CA PRO A 201 -10.19 15.17 13.08
C PRO A 201 -10.06 16.30 12.05
N VAL A 202 -10.66 17.45 12.36
CA VAL A 202 -10.46 18.67 11.56
C VAL A 202 -8.98 19.02 11.52
N GLY A 203 -8.45 19.25 10.32
CA GLY A 203 -7.08 19.74 10.13
C GLY A 203 -5.98 18.68 10.25
N TRP A 204 -6.30 17.39 10.12
CA TRP A 204 -5.29 16.34 10.04
C TRP A 204 -4.32 16.52 8.85
N THR A 205 -3.15 15.91 8.94
CA THR A 205 -2.05 16.08 7.99
C THR A 205 -1.68 14.75 7.32
N ALA A 206 -1.23 14.81 6.06
CA ALA A 206 -0.65 13.67 5.36
C ALA A 206 0.73 14.04 4.78
N ASP A 207 1.80 13.41 5.27
CA ASP A 207 3.15 13.52 4.70
C ASP A 207 3.46 12.27 3.89
N ILE A 208 3.53 12.40 2.56
CA ILE A 208 3.65 11.27 1.64
C ILE A 208 4.92 11.44 0.82
N GLU A 209 5.90 10.62 1.13
CA GLU A 209 7.22 10.68 0.51
C GLU A 209 7.60 9.34 -0.10
N ARG A 210 8.35 9.38 -1.21
CA ARG A 210 8.97 8.21 -1.85
C ARG A 210 7.96 7.08 -2.02
N THR A 211 6.88 7.39 -2.72
CA THR A 211 5.72 6.52 -2.90
C THR A 211 5.54 6.20 -4.38
N ASN A 212 5.43 4.92 -4.72
CA ASN A 212 5.13 4.44 -6.06
C ASN A 212 3.82 3.65 -6.05
N ILE A 213 2.83 4.08 -6.82
CA ILE A 213 1.56 3.34 -6.98
C ILE A 213 1.35 3.04 -8.45
N VAL A 214 1.19 1.76 -8.75
CA VAL A 214 1.02 1.25 -10.11
C VAL A 214 -0.35 0.60 -10.25
N SER A 215 -1.13 1.06 -11.22
CA SER A 215 -2.34 0.35 -11.60
C SER A 215 -1.99 -0.89 -12.42
N ILE A 216 -2.50 -2.05 -12.04
CA ILE A 216 -2.27 -3.33 -12.72
C ILE A 216 -3.55 -3.87 -13.34
N GLY A 217 -3.47 -4.31 -14.59
CA GLY A 217 -4.59 -4.91 -15.31
C GLY A 217 -5.69 -3.93 -15.73
N PRO A 218 -6.69 -4.42 -16.50
CA PRO A 218 -7.88 -3.64 -16.82
C PRO A 218 -8.75 -3.49 -15.56
N ILE A 219 -9.41 -2.34 -15.38
CA ILE A 219 -10.52 -2.30 -14.43
C ILE A 219 -11.59 -3.26 -14.93
N ILE A 220 -11.97 -4.19 -14.07
CA ILE A 220 -13.20 -4.94 -14.29
C ILE A 220 -14.32 -4.08 -13.73
N TRP A 221 -14.91 -3.28 -14.63
CA TRP A 221 -16.00 -2.38 -14.26
C TRP A 221 -17.21 -3.20 -13.85
N GLY A 222 -17.71 -2.95 -12.63
CA GLY A 222 -19.09 -3.25 -12.28
C GLY A 222 -20.02 -2.18 -12.86
N THR A 223 -21.24 -2.06 -12.33
CA THR A 223 -22.22 -1.04 -12.74
C THR A 223 -21.86 0.39 -12.30
N HIS A 224 -20.84 0.56 -11.47
CA HIS A 224 -20.38 1.86 -10.96
C HIS A 224 -19.22 2.43 -11.81
N ASN A 225 -19.44 3.61 -12.37
CA ASN A 225 -18.45 4.38 -13.13
C ASN A 225 -17.63 5.35 -12.26
N ASP A 226 -17.91 5.40 -10.96
CA ASP A 226 -17.26 6.31 -10.01
C ASP A 226 -16.11 5.57 -9.31
N GLY A 227 -14.87 6.07 -9.40
CA GLY A 227 -13.72 5.54 -8.67
C GLY A 227 -12.53 5.12 -9.55
N GLY A 228 -11.73 4.18 -9.04
CA GLY A 228 -10.49 3.73 -9.67
C GLY A 228 -9.35 4.74 -9.64
N TYR A 229 -9.37 5.73 -8.75
CA TYR A 229 -8.30 6.71 -8.63
C TYR A 229 -7.13 6.12 -7.83
N LEU A 230 -5.91 6.38 -8.30
CA LEU A 230 -4.69 6.05 -7.56
C LEU A 230 -4.43 7.05 -6.43
N TYR A 231 -4.99 8.26 -6.54
CA TYR A 231 -5.02 9.21 -5.44
C TYR A 231 -6.39 9.87 -5.37
N TRP A 232 -7.02 9.76 -4.20
CA TRP A 232 -8.34 10.30 -3.93
C TRP A 232 -8.29 11.17 -2.65
N PRO A 233 -8.11 12.49 -2.80
CA PRO A 233 -7.89 13.41 -1.67
C PRO A 233 -9.16 13.80 -0.90
N CYS A 234 -10.33 13.81 -1.55
CA CYS A 234 -11.58 14.30 -0.99
C CYS A 234 -12.77 13.60 -1.66
N ARG A 235 -13.87 13.44 -0.92
CA ARG A 235 -15.12 12.83 -1.43
C ARG A 235 -16.18 13.87 -1.78
N ASP A 236 -16.16 15.03 -1.11
CA ASP A 236 -17.07 16.14 -1.36
C ASP A 236 -16.57 17.04 -2.48
N THR A 237 -17.50 17.67 -3.19
CA THR A 237 -17.19 18.57 -4.32
C THR A 237 -16.39 19.81 -3.91
N ALA A 238 -16.41 20.15 -2.62
CA ALA A 238 -15.73 21.31 -2.07
C ALA A 238 -14.38 20.98 -1.41
N CYS A 239 -14.02 19.70 -1.25
CA CYS A 239 -12.79 19.23 -0.60
C CYS A 239 -12.50 19.93 0.74
N THR A 240 -13.55 20.31 1.48
CA THR A 240 -13.47 21.26 2.61
C THR A 240 -12.70 20.70 3.79
N ASN A 241 -12.78 19.39 3.99
CA ASN A 241 -12.17 18.69 5.12
C ASN A 241 -10.87 17.95 4.73
N MET A 242 -10.34 18.21 3.53
CA MET A 242 -9.14 17.54 3.03
C MET A 242 -7.96 17.74 3.98
N ALA A 243 -7.14 16.68 4.13
CA ALA A 243 -5.89 16.75 4.87
C ALA A 243 -4.96 17.82 4.29
N LEU A 244 -4.21 18.52 5.16
CA LEU A 244 -3.03 19.23 4.68
C LEU A 244 -2.00 18.19 4.23
N THR A 245 -1.80 18.09 2.92
CA THR A 245 -1.00 17.03 2.31
C THR A 245 0.32 17.58 1.76
N SER A 246 1.44 16.93 2.03
CA SER A 246 2.73 17.16 1.37
C SER A 246 3.12 15.94 0.52
N PHE A 247 3.63 16.24 -0.67
CA PHE A 247 4.20 15.25 -1.57
C PHE A 247 5.68 15.49 -1.85
N TYR A 248 6.47 14.43 -1.71
CA TYR A 248 7.87 14.42 -2.13
C TYR A 248 8.23 13.11 -2.83
N SER A 249 8.62 13.17 -4.11
CA SER A 249 8.95 11.98 -4.91
C SER A 249 7.82 10.93 -4.92
N VAL A 250 6.60 11.37 -5.25
CA VAL A 250 5.44 10.49 -5.43
C VAL A 250 5.20 10.22 -6.90
N TYR A 251 4.96 8.97 -7.25
CA TYR A 251 4.82 8.47 -8.61
C TYR A 251 3.54 7.64 -8.74
N LEU A 252 2.76 7.94 -9.76
CA LEU A 252 1.55 7.19 -10.10
C LEU A 252 1.68 6.70 -11.55
N GLN A 253 1.56 5.40 -11.75
CA GLN A 253 1.51 4.81 -13.07
C GLN A 253 0.06 4.47 -13.42
N PRO A 254 -0.56 5.19 -14.36
CA PRO A 254 -1.91 4.90 -14.80
C PRO A 254 -2.03 3.49 -15.37
N ARG A 255 -3.26 2.98 -15.36
CA ARG A 255 -3.58 1.78 -16.14
C ARG A 255 -3.33 2.01 -17.62
N SER A 256 -3.06 0.93 -18.34
CA SER A 256 -2.93 0.97 -19.79
C SER A 256 -4.17 1.62 -20.43
N GLY A 257 -3.94 2.61 -21.30
CA GLY A 257 -4.99 3.35 -22.00
C GLY A 257 -5.67 4.48 -21.21
N ALA A 258 -5.42 4.63 -19.91
CA ALA A 258 -5.93 5.78 -19.16
C ALA A 258 -4.97 6.98 -19.26
N SER A 259 -5.55 8.18 -19.26
CA SER A 259 -4.77 9.41 -19.15
C SER A 259 -4.18 9.55 -17.74
N PHE A 260 -3.06 10.27 -17.61
CA PHE A 260 -2.50 10.57 -16.29
C PHE A 260 -3.48 11.38 -15.43
N ALA A 261 -4.14 12.38 -16.02
CA ALA A 261 -5.15 13.19 -15.34
C ALA A 261 -6.26 12.37 -14.69
N SER A 262 -6.72 11.30 -15.35
CA SER A 262 -7.78 10.42 -14.83
C SER A 262 -7.37 9.52 -13.66
N THR A 263 -6.08 9.48 -13.29
CA THR A 263 -5.63 8.68 -12.14
C THR A 263 -5.84 9.36 -10.80
N VAL A 264 -6.13 10.65 -10.80
CA VAL A 264 -6.38 11.41 -9.59
C VAL A 264 -7.83 11.87 -9.59
N TYR A 265 -8.50 11.72 -8.45
CA TYR A 265 -9.87 12.19 -8.33
C TYR A 265 -9.94 13.69 -8.58
N SER A 266 -10.87 14.09 -9.44
CA SER A 266 -11.30 15.47 -9.64
C SER A 266 -12.82 15.50 -9.60
N THR A 267 -13.39 16.54 -9.00
CA THR A 267 -14.84 16.60 -8.78
C THR A 267 -15.57 16.83 -10.10
N SER A 268 -16.42 15.89 -10.50
CA SER A 268 -17.08 15.80 -11.80
C SER A 268 -18.31 16.72 -11.99
N SER A 269 -18.63 17.61 -11.02
CA SER A 269 -19.88 18.38 -11.00
C SER A 269 -19.77 19.87 -11.35
N GLY A 270 -18.68 20.30 -12.00
CA GLY A 270 -18.63 21.63 -12.65
C GLY A 270 -18.45 22.84 -11.72
N VAL A 271 -18.24 22.64 -10.42
CA VAL A 271 -17.76 23.68 -9.49
C VAL A 271 -16.47 23.20 -8.85
N LEU A 272 -15.35 23.36 -9.56
CA LEU A 272 -14.02 23.08 -9.02
C LEU A 272 -13.58 24.28 -8.18
N VAL A 273 -13.27 24.04 -6.90
CA VAL A 273 -12.44 24.97 -6.11
C VAL A 273 -11.00 24.97 -6.64
N SER A 274 -10.59 23.93 -7.38
CA SER A 274 -9.41 23.93 -8.25
C SER A 274 -9.29 22.65 -9.08
N THR A 275 -9.27 22.77 -10.41
CA THR A 275 -8.85 21.68 -11.31
C THR A 275 -7.39 21.32 -11.00
N PRO A 276 -7.02 20.03 -10.85
CA PRO A 276 -5.61 19.65 -10.81
C PRO A 276 -4.90 20.23 -12.03
N LEU A 277 -3.78 20.90 -11.81
CA LEU A 277 -2.94 21.39 -12.91
C LEU A 277 -2.09 20.22 -13.38
N VAL A 278 -2.41 19.73 -14.57
CA VAL A 278 -1.77 18.58 -15.19
C VAL A 278 -0.78 19.07 -16.25
N THR A 279 0.49 18.78 -16.06
CA THR A 279 1.50 18.81 -17.14
C THR A 279 1.65 17.41 -17.72
N THR A 280 2.51 17.24 -18.72
CA THR A 280 2.79 15.92 -19.31
C THR A 280 3.37 14.92 -18.29
N SER A 281 4.06 15.39 -17.25
CA SER A 281 4.78 14.53 -16.30
C SER A 281 4.37 14.72 -14.84
N THR A 282 3.58 15.74 -14.50
CA THR A 282 3.27 16.06 -13.10
C THR A 282 1.84 16.57 -12.93
N ILE A 283 1.19 16.17 -11.85
CA ILE A 283 -0.09 16.74 -11.39
C ILE A 283 0.17 17.51 -10.10
N THR A 284 -0.28 18.75 -10.06
CA THR A 284 -0.28 19.61 -8.85
C THR A 284 -1.70 20.08 -8.55
N PHE A 285 -1.94 20.58 -7.33
CA PHE A 285 -3.28 20.89 -6.84
C PHE A 285 -3.36 22.36 -6.35
N PRO A 286 -3.13 23.34 -7.24
CA PRO A 286 -3.15 24.75 -6.84
C PRO A 286 -4.55 25.11 -6.32
N GLY A 287 -4.65 25.74 -5.15
CA GLY A 287 -5.95 26.07 -4.54
C GLY A 287 -6.50 25.01 -3.59
N LEU A 288 -5.90 23.81 -3.56
CA LEU A 288 -6.12 22.83 -2.48
C LEU A 288 -5.03 22.95 -1.41
N ARG A 289 -5.27 22.32 -0.26
CA ARG A 289 -4.30 22.15 0.83
C ARG A 289 -3.28 21.06 0.52
N VAL A 290 -2.67 21.10 -0.67
CA VAL A 290 -1.61 20.17 -1.08
C VAL A 290 -0.36 20.96 -1.45
N VAL A 291 0.78 20.56 -0.89
CA VAL A 291 2.10 21.08 -1.25
C VAL A 291 2.83 20.01 -2.06
N GLY A 292 3.39 20.40 -3.21
CA GLY A 292 4.05 19.50 -4.14
C GLY A 292 3.09 18.90 -5.17
N GLY A 293 3.41 17.71 -5.66
CA GLY A 293 2.64 17.03 -6.69
C GLY A 293 3.04 15.58 -6.88
N VAL A 294 2.32 14.89 -7.75
CA VAL A 294 2.57 13.51 -8.13
C VAL A 294 3.12 13.45 -9.55
N ASN A 295 4.04 12.53 -9.81
CA ASN A 295 4.73 12.37 -11.08
C ASN A 295 4.16 11.18 -11.86
N TYR A 296 4.22 11.27 -13.19
CA TYR A 296 3.79 10.20 -14.08
C TYR A 296 4.78 9.04 -14.09
N GLY A 297 4.26 7.82 -14.10
CA GLY A 297 5.03 6.61 -14.37
C GLY A 297 5.76 6.07 -13.16
N ALA A 298 6.94 5.48 -13.40
CA ALA A 298 7.76 4.86 -12.36
C ALA A 298 8.84 5.82 -11.82
N PRO A 299 9.26 5.68 -10.56
CA PRO A 299 10.37 6.46 -10.01
C PRO A 299 11.69 6.18 -10.74
N PRO A 300 12.60 7.16 -10.84
CA PRO A 300 13.98 6.94 -11.25
C PRO A 300 14.65 5.91 -10.33
N GLY A 301 15.19 4.83 -10.92
CA GLY A 301 15.80 3.74 -10.16
C GLY A 301 14.85 2.60 -9.75
N GLY A 302 13.55 2.71 -10.06
CA GLY A 302 12.56 1.66 -9.82
C GLY A 302 11.73 1.88 -8.56
N ASP A 303 11.10 0.80 -8.06
CA ASP A 303 10.28 0.84 -6.85
C ASP A 303 11.08 1.36 -5.65
N PHE A 304 10.44 2.17 -4.80
CA PHE A 304 11.03 2.54 -3.51
C PHE A 304 11.11 1.36 -2.53
N VAL A 305 10.23 0.36 -2.70
CA VAL A 305 10.31 -0.94 -2.01
C VAL A 305 10.32 -2.06 -3.05
N PRO A 306 11.51 -2.39 -3.61
CA PRO A 306 11.67 -3.50 -4.54
C PRO A 306 11.25 -4.85 -3.94
N ALA A 307 11.00 -5.82 -4.82
CA ALA A 307 10.64 -7.18 -4.38
C ALA A 307 11.79 -7.78 -3.55
N GLY A 308 11.44 -8.47 -2.46
CA GLY A 308 12.41 -9.06 -1.55
C GLY A 308 12.98 -8.09 -0.49
N VAL A 309 12.65 -6.80 -0.54
CA VAL A 309 13.02 -5.86 0.53
C VAL A 309 12.12 -6.06 1.76
N ALA A 310 10.80 -5.95 1.59
CA ALA A 310 9.81 -6.18 2.64
C ALA A 310 9.44 -7.67 2.77
N GLY A 311 8.94 -8.09 3.94
CA GLY A 311 8.44 -9.46 4.16
C GLY A 311 8.92 -10.13 5.45
N VAL A 312 8.92 -11.47 5.45
CA VAL A 312 9.27 -12.32 6.61
C VAL A 312 10.70 -12.14 7.12
N SER A 313 11.62 -11.81 6.22
CA SER A 313 13.06 -11.65 6.51
C SER A 313 13.45 -10.19 6.67
N TYR A 314 12.48 -9.29 6.77
CA TYR A 314 12.74 -7.87 6.88
C TYR A 314 13.57 -7.56 8.14
N VAL A 315 14.59 -6.75 7.96
CA VAL A 315 15.40 -6.17 9.04
C VAL A 315 15.41 -4.66 8.83
N SER A 316 15.10 -3.92 9.88
CA SER A 316 15.13 -2.46 9.83
C SER A 316 16.53 -1.97 9.43
N PRO A 317 16.65 -1.04 8.48
CA PRO A 317 17.93 -0.39 8.17
C PRO A 317 18.34 0.64 9.24
N GLY A 318 17.55 0.78 10.31
CA GLY A 318 17.68 1.83 11.29
C GLY A 318 17.06 3.14 10.80
N TYR A 319 17.21 4.18 11.63
CA TYR A 319 16.50 5.45 11.48
C TYR A 319 17.48 6.62 11.57
N GLN A 320 17.14 7.72 10.91
CA GLN A 320 17.87 8.99 10.97
C GLN A 320 17.82 9.61 12.39
#